data_AF-A0A8B6E1G9-F1
#
_entry.id   AF-A0A8B6E1G9-F1
#
_cell.length_a   1.000
_cell.length_b   1.000
_cell.length_c   1.000
_cell.angle_alpha   90.00
_cell.angle_beta   90.00
_cell.angle_gamma   90.00
#
_symmetry.space_group_name_H-M   'P 1'
#
loop_
_entity.id
_entity.type
_entity.pdbx_description
1 polymer ?
#
loop_
_entity_poly.entity_id
_entity_poly.type
_entity_poly.pdbx_seq_one_letter_code
_entity_poly.pdbx_strand_id
1 'polypeptide(L)'
;MAESFDLAKIHQGGGLDSEFEYDSEADRRREKRNDLVPSKKKTSEKITNKRHVEEEYSKEEWKNQRFHVLSMDAFARHKKFINDYILYYSGSKADFKRDSSKDKRDIDVIKEHHRFLWNEEDDPDETWYLTFTSVSINY
;
A
#
# COMPACT_ATOMS: atom_id res chain seq x y z
N MET A 1 6.82 -47.57 -4.09
CA MET A 1 5.67 -47.56 -3.16
C MET A 1 5.72 -46.21 -2.45
N ALA A 2 4.76 -45.33 -2.68
CA ALA A 2 4.71 -44.03 -2.04
C ALA A 2 3.93 -44.15 -0.73
N GLU A 3 4.56 -43.83 0.38
CA GLU A 3 4.00 -43.88 1.72
C GLU A 3 3.12 -42.63 1.94
N SER A 4 1.84 -42.83 2.26
CA SER A 4 0.90 -41.74 2.51
C SER A 4 1.06 -41.21 3.93
N PHE A 5 1.44 -39.95 4.08
CA PHE A 5 1.48 -39.28 5.38
C PHE A 5 0.06 -38.89 5.83
N ASP A 6 -0.35 -39.35 7.01
CA ASP A 6 -1.64 -39.07 7.62
C ASP A 6 -1.63 -37.70 8.33
N LEU A 7 -2.25 -36.70 7.69
CA LEU A 7 -2.31 -35.32 8.18
C LEU A 7 -3.18 -35.15 9.45
N ALA A 8 -3.99 -36.14 9.83
CA ALA A 8 -4.82 -36.06 11.04
C ALA A 8 -3.99 -36.07 12.34
N LYS A 9 -2.72 -36.49 12.27
CA LYS A 9 -1.86 -36.65 13.46
C LYS A 9 -1.14 -35.38 13.90
N ILE A 10 -1.22 -34.28 13.14
CA ILE A 10 -0.41 -33.08 13.36
C ILE A 10 -1.07 -32.06 14.32
N HIS A 11 -2.37 -32.19 14.63
CA HIS A 11 -3.10 -31.19 15.43
C HIS A 11 -3.41 -31.58 16.89
N GLN A 12 -2.53 -32.36 17.54
CA GLN A 12 -2.58 -32.55 19.00
C GLN A 12 -1.41 -31.85 19.68
N GLY A 13 -1.50 -30.53 19.87
CA GLY A 13 -0.60 -29.83 20.78
C GLY A 13 -0.25 -28.41 20.33
N GLY A 14 -0.93 -27.42 20.93
CA GLY A 14 -0.57 -26.01 20.76
C GLY A 14 -1.47 -25.13 21.62
N GLY A 15 -1.09 -24.97 22.88
CA GLY A 15 -1.85 -24.27 23.91
C GLY A 15 -1.97 -22.76 23.66
N LEU A 16 -3.19 -22.27 23.85
CA LEU A 16 -3.48 -20.89 24.23
C LEU A 16 -4.23 -20.98 25.56
N ASP A 17 -3.49 -21.24 26.64
CA ASP A 17 -4.01 -21.03 27.99
C ASP A 17 -3.94 -19.53 28.27
N SER A 18 -5.11 -18.91 28.25
CA SER A 18 -5.27 -17.50 28.57
C SER A 18 -5.08 -17.38 30.08
N GLU A 19 -3.98 -16.78 30.52
CA GLU A 19 -3.65 -16.56 31.93
C GLU A 19 -4.51 -15.46 32.55
N PHE A 20 -5.81 -15.73 32.62
CA PHE A 20 -6.77 -14.99 33.43
C PHE A 20 -7.09 -15.89 34.62
N GLU A 21 -6.63 -15.51 35.81
CA GLU A 21 -6.92 -16.24 37.04
C GLU A 21 -8.44 -16.27 37.25
N TYR A 22 -9.04 -17.41 36.92
CA TYR A 22 -10.48 -17.60 36.96
C TYR A 22 -10.91 -17.68 38.43
N ASP A 23 -11.45 -16.58 38.97
CA ASP A 23 -12.07 -16.58 40.29
C ASP A 23 -13.36 -17.42 40.25
N SER A 24 -13.18 -18.72 40.42
CA SER A 24 -14.26 -19.71 40.37
C SER A 24 -15.35 -19.47 41.41
N GLU A 25 -15.06 -18.73 42.49
CA GLU A 25 -16.04 -18.30 43.49
C GLU A 25 -16.93 -17.15 42.95
N ALA A 26 -16.33 -16.15 42.30
CA ALA A 26 -17.07 -15.05 41.67
C ALA A 26 -17.95 -15.55 40.52
N ASP A 27 -17.47 -16.49 39.70
CA ASP A 27 -18.26 -17.06 38.61
C ASP A 27 -19.41 -17.92 39.09
N ARG A 28 -19.22 -18.75 40.13
CA ARG A 28 -20.33 -19.49 40.77
C ARG A 28 -21.39 -18.56 41.35
N ARG A 29 -21.01 -17.41 41.91
CA ARG A 29 -21.96 -16.38 42.39
C ARG A 29 -22.65 -15.66 41.24
N ARG A 30 -21.96 -15.46 40.11
CA ARG A 30 -22.55 -14.85 38.91
C ARG A 30 -23.54 -15.80 38.23
N GLU A 31 -23.22 -17.08 38.14
CA GLU A 31 -24.07 -18.12 37.56
C GLU A 31 -25.36 -18.32 38.36
N LYS A 32 -25.28 -18.41 39.69
CA LYS A 32 -26.47 -18.50 40.57
C LYS A 32 -27.41 -17.30 40.45
N ARG A 33 -26.90 -16.11 40.10
CA ARG A 33 -27.74 -14.92 39.87
C ARG A 33 -28.46 -14.93 38.53
N ASN A 34 -27.95 -15.69 37.56
CA ASN A 34 -28.55 -15.80 36.22
C ASN A 34 -29.71 -16.80 36.17
N ASP A 35 -29.87 -17.66 37.19
CA ASP A 35 -30.93 -18.67 37.31
C ASP A 35 -32.32 -18.06 37.61
N LEU A 36 -32.37 -16.82 38.11
CA LEU A 36 -33.61 -16.07 38.33
C LEU A 36 -34.14 -15.37 37.07
N VAL A 37 -33.36 -15.35 35.99
CA VAL A 37 -33.76 -14.75 34.72
C VAL A 37 -34.46 -15.83 33.89
N PRO A 38 -35.73 -15.64 33.47
CA PRO A 38 -36.40 -16.62 32.62
C PRO A 38 -35.56 -16.89 31.38
N SER A 39 -35.13 -18.13 31.20
CA SER A 39 -34.36 -18.54 30.03
C SER A 39 -35.17 -18.20 28.79
N LYS A 40 -34.78 -17.13 28.09
CA LYS A 40 -35.30 -16.83 26.77
C LYS A 40 -34.89 -18.02 25.91
N LYS A 41 -35.85 -18.88 25.57
CA LYS A 41 -35.65 -19.97 24.61
C LYS A 41 -34.95 -19.32 23.41
N LYS A 42 -33.71 -19.72 23.15
CA LYS A 42 -32.99 -19.30 21.95
C LYS A 42 -33.85 -19.76 20.79
N THR A 43 -34.64 -18.87 20.20
CA THR A 43 -35.25 -19.14 18.91
C THR A 43 -34.07 -19.45 18.01
N SER A 44 -33.96 -20.70 17.53
CA SER A 44 -32.92 -21.03 16.56
C SER A 44 -33.13 -20.06 15.40
N GLU A 45 -32.26 -19.07 15.29
CA GLU A 45 -32.28 -18.15 14.16
C GLU A 45 -32.22 -19.03 12.92
N LYS A 46 -33.19 -18.85 12.02
CA LYS A 46 -33.27 -19.63 10.79
C LYS A 46 -31.91 -19.47 10.09
N ILE A 47 -31.13 -20.55 10.06
CA ILE A 47 -29.84 -20.59 9.39
C ILE A 47 -30.11 -20.13 7.95
N THR A 48 -29.53 -19.00 7.58
CA THR A 48 -29.74 -18.40 6.27
C THR A 48 -29.26 -19.38 5.19
N ASN A 49 -29.88 -19.33 4.03
CA ASN A 49 -29.60 -20.28 2.96
C ASN A 49 -28.11 -20.24 2.60
N LYS A 50 -27.47 -21.40 2.42
CA LYS A 50 -26.01 -21.51 2.19
C LYS A 50 -25.52 -20.59 1.07
N ARG A 51 -26.31 -20.44 0.01
CA ARG A 51 -26.03 -19.51 -1.11
C ARG A 51 -25.98 -18.04 -0.68
N HIS A 52 -26.89 -17.63 0.19
CA HIS A 52 -26.92 -16.27 0.73
C HIS A 52 -25.68 -16.02 1.62
N VAL A 53 -25.24 -17.03 2.37
CA VAL A 53 -23.99 -16.95 3.15
C VAL A 53 -22.78 -16.80 2.23
N GLU A 54 -22.69 -17.59 1.15
CA GLU A 54 -21.60 -17.50 0.16
C GLU A 54 -21.58 -16.15 -0.56
N GLU A 55 -22.74 -15.62 -0.96
CA GLU A 55 -22.86 -14.30 -1.60
C GLU A 55 -22.43 -13.16 -0.68
N GLU A 56 -22.86 -13.17 0.59
CA GLU A 56 -22.42 -12.18 1.56
C GLU A 56 -20.92 -12.29 1.83
N TYR A 57 -20.39 -13.51 1.91
CA TYR A 57 -18.95 -13.73 2.06
C TYR A 57 -18.15 -13.15 0.90
N SER A 58 -18.56 -13.37 -0.35
CA SER A 58 -17.91 -12.73 -1.51
C SER A 58 -17.96 -11.19 -1.45
N LYS A 59 -19.07 -10.61 -0.97
CA LYS A 59 -19.20 -9.15 -0.80
C LYS A 59 -18.28 -8.62 0.29
N GLU A 60 -18.12 -9.35 1.40
CA GLU A 60 -17.21 -8.99 2.49
C GLU A 60 -15.75 -9.11 2.07
N GLU A 61 -15.38 -10.19 1.38
CA GLU A 61 -14.06 -10.38 0.82
C GLU A 61 -13.67 -9.25 -0.14
N TRP A 62 -14.58 -8.79 -0.99
CA TRP A 62 -14.35 -7.62 -1.84
C TRP A 62 -14.08 -6.34 -1.04
N LYS A 63 -14.83 -6.10 0.03
CA LYS A 63 -14.62 -4.95 0.92
C LYS A 63 -13.26 -5.04 1.63
N ASN A 64 -12.91 -6.22 2.12
CA ASN A 64 -11.65 -6.48 2.82
C ASN A 64 -10.44 -6.33 1.89
N GLN A 65 -10.54 -6.85 0.66
CA GLN A 65 -9.52 -6.67 -0.37
C GLN A 65 -9.34 -5.19 -0.74
N ARG A 66 -10.45 -4.46 -0.91
CA ARG A 66 -10.42 -3.03 -1.20
C ARG A 66 -9.81 -2.24 -0.04
N PHE A 67 -10.19 -2.55 1.19
CA PHE A 67 -9.64 -1.92 2.38
C PHE A 67 -8.13 -2.16 2.48
N HIS A 68 -7.68 -3.40 2.30
CA HIS A 68 -6.26 -3.74 2.32
C HIS A 68 -5.47 -3.01 1.24
N VAL A 69 -6.02 -2.89 0.02
CA VAL A 69 -5.40 -2.10 -1.04
C VAL A 69 -5.30 -0.62 -0.66
N LEU A 70 -6.37 -0.05 -0.10
CA LEU A 70 -6.38 1.37 0.28
C LEU A 70 -5.50 1.68 1.50
N SER A 71 -5.32 0.74 2.42
CA SER A 71 -4.50 0.90 3.62
C SER A 71 -3.00 0.72 3.35
N MET A 72 -2.62 0.12 2.23
CA MET A 72 -1.23 -0.11 1.87
C MET A 72 -0.52 1.18 1.43
N ASP A 73 0.76 1.28 1.80
CA ASP A 73 1.67 2.28 1.26
C ASP A 73 1.73 2.22 -0.28
N ALA A 74 2.08 3.35 -0.92
CA ALA A 74 2.17 3.46 -2.38
C ALA A 74 3.12 2.42 -2.98
N PHE A 75 4.29 2.20 -2.36
CA PHE A 75 5.23 1.20 -2.84
C PHE A 75 4.72 -0.23 -2.64
N ALA A 76 4.09 -0.50 -1.48
CA ALA A 76 3.51 -1.81 -1.18
C ALA A 76 2.38 -2.16 -2.16
N ARG A 77 1.49 -1.20 -2.47
CA ARG A 77 0.46 -1.34 -3.52
C ARG A 77 1.06 -1.68 -4.86
N HIS A 78 2.08 -0.92 -5.29
CA HIS A 78 2.74 -1.16 -6.57
C HIS A 78 3.35 -2.57 -6.64
N LYS A 79 4.07 -3.00 -5.59
CA LYS A 79 4.68 -4.33 -5.52
C LYS A 79 3.63 -5.44 -5.64
N LYS A 80 2.50 -5.32 -4.94
CA LYS A 80 1.40 -6.28 -5.01
C LYS A 80 0.85 -6.38 -6.44
N PHE A 81 0.53 -5.25 -7.06
CA PHE A 81 -0.05 -5.24 -8.41
C PHE A 81 0.88 -5.80 -9.48
N ILE A 82 2.19 -5.55 -9.40
CA ILE A 82 3.15 -6.13 -10.33
C ILE A 82 3.24 -7.65 -10.15
N ASN A 83 3.25 -8.13 -8.92
CA ASN A 83 3.28 -9.57 -8.66
C ASN A 83 2.00 -10.25 -9.17
N ASP A 84 0.84 -9.66 -8.90
CA ASP A 84 -0.46 -10.17 -9.35
C ASP A 84 -0.52 -10.21 -10.89
N TYR A 85 0.00 -9.17 -11.55
CA TYR A 85 0.08 -9.11 -13.01
C TYR A 85 0.99 -10.20 -13.60
N ILE A 86 2.19 -10.39 -13.02
CA ILE A 86 3.14 -11.44 -13.44
C ILE A 86 2.52 -12.83 -13.30
N LEU A 87 1.81 -13.08 -12.20
CA LEU A 87 1.17 -14.36 -11.92
C LEU A 87 0.07 -14.68 -12.94
N TYR A 88 -0.74 -13.69 -13.33
CA TYR A 88 -1.87 -13.90 -14.23
C TYR A 88 -1.48 -13.95 -15.71
N TYR A 89 -0.56 -13.08 -16.16
CA TYR A 89 -0.25 -12.91 -17.57
C TYR A 89 1.00 -13.65 -18.05
N SER A 90 1.62 -14.50 -17.22
CA SER A 90 2.84 -15.25 -17.53
C SER A 90 3.92 -14.37 -18.18
N GLY A 91 4.66 -13.64 -17.35
CA GLY A 91 5.78 -12.80 -17.80
C GLY A 91 6.91 -12.81 -16.77
N SER A 92 8.11 -12.37 -17.16
CA SER A 92 9.22 -12.19 -16.24
C SER A 92 9.31 -10.73 -15.80
N LYS A 93 9.82 -10.47 -14.59
CA LYS A 93 10.16 -9.10 -14.19
C LYS A 93 11.17 -8.46 -15.15
N ALA A 94 11.93 -9.27 -15.88
CA ALA A 94 12.89 -8.85 -16.89
C ALA A 94 12.26 -8.13 -18.10
N ASP A 95 10.96 -8.33 -18.33
CA ASP A 95 10.24 -7.73 -19.46
C ASP A 95 9.82 -6.28 -19.19
N PHE A 96 9.81 -5.86 -17.91
CA PHE A 96 9.52 -4.48 -17.49
C PHE A 96 10.76 -3.56 -17.59
N LYS A 97 11.49 -3.64 -18.69
CA LYS A 97 12.58 -2.71 -18.96
C LYS A 97 12.02 -1.48 -19.68
N ARG A 98 12.27 -0.30 -19.11
CA ARG A 98 11.96 0.96 -19.77
C ARG A 98 12.82 1.10 -21.03
N ASP A 99 12.20 1.45 -22.15
CA ASP A 99 12.92 1.88 -23.34
C ASP A 99 13.44 3.31 -23.11
N SER A 100 14.76 3.43 -22.93
CA SER A 100 15.44 4.71 -22.73
C SER A 100 15.96 5.33 -24.03
N SER A 101 15.63 4.77 -25.20
CA SER A 101 16.12 5.25 -26.49
C SER A 101 15.67 6.69 -26.82
N LYS A 102 14.53 7.12 -26.29
CA LYS A 102 13.93 8.45 -26.52
C LYS A 102 14.03 9.39 -25.31
N ASP A 103 14.72 8.98 -24.25
CA ASP A 103 14.86 9.80 -23.06
C ASP A 103 15.79 10.98 -23.37
N LYS A 104 15.22 12.19 -23.44
CA LYS A 104 15.99 13.44 -23.47
C LYS A 104 16.29 13.89 -22.05
N ARG A 105 17.56 14.19 -21.77
CA ARG A 105 17.93 14.84 -20.51
C ARG A 105 17.86 16.35 -20.66
N ASP A 106 17.77 17.04 -19.53
CA ASP A 106 17.91 18.49 -19.44
C ASP A 106 19.13 19.02 -20.22
N ILE A 107 20.27 18.32 -20.15
CA ILE A 107 21.46 18.65 -20.94
C ILE A 107 21.25 18.59 -22.45
N ASP A 108 20.45 17.65 -22.94
CA ASP A 108 20.19 17.48 -24.38
C ASP A 108 19.25 18.58 -24.86
N VAL A 109 18.25 18.93 -24.04
CA VAL A 109 17.34 20.05 -24.28
C VAL A 109 18.10 21.38 -24.32
N ILE A 110 19.03 21.60 -23.39
CA ILE A 110 19.88 22.79 -23.38
C ILE A 110 20.74 22.83 -24.63
N LYS A 111 21.37 21.73 -25.05
CA LYS A 111 22.16 21.70 -26.30
C LYS A 111 21.32 21.96 -27.55
N GLU A 112 20.09 21.46 -27.62
CA GLU A 112 19.20 21.67 -28.77
C GLU A 112 18.70 23.12 -28.88
N HIS A 113 18.42 23.75 -27.74
CA HIS A 113 17.71 25.03 -27.69
C HIS A 113 18.51 26.19 -27.11
N HIS A 114 19.75 25.98 -26.67
CA HIS A 114 20.60 27.08 -26.22
C HIS A 114 20.79 28.07 -27.37
N ARG A 115 20.25 29.28 -27.19
CA ARG A 115 20.68 30.47 -27.90
C ARG A 115 21.28 31.36 -26.84
N PHE A 116 22.59 31.52 -26.89
CA PHE A 116 23.25 32.50 -26.05
C PHE A 116 22.72 33.87 -26.50
N LEU A 117 22.09 34.59 -25.57
CA LEU A 117 21.47 35.89 -25.86
C LEU A 117 22.49 37.03 -25.90
N TRP A 118 23.75 36.74 -25.59
CA TRP A 118 24.84 37.70 -25.68
C TRP A 118 25.62 37.37 -26.94
N ASN A 119 25.60 38.28 -27.91
CA ASN A 119 26.59 38.24 -28.99
C ASN A 119 27.87 38.92 -28.49
N GLU A 120 28.99 38.70 -29.16
CA GLU A 120 30.24 39.44 -28.88
C GLU A 120 30.06 40.97 -29.06
N GLU A 121 29.00 41.40 -29.76
CA GLU A 121 28.59 42.82 -29.85
C GLU A 121 27.86 43.35 -28.61
N ASP A 122 27.31 42.45 -27.76
CA ASP A 122 26.64 42.80 -26.51
C ASP A 122 27.62 42.83 -25.31
N ASP A 123 28.94 42.89 -25.58
CA ASP A 123 29.94 43.12 -24.54
C ASP A 123 29.66 44.48 -23.87
N PRO A 124 29.33 44.52 -22.56
CA PRO A 124 29.12 45.76 -21.83
C PRO A 124 30.44 46.49 -21.53
N ASP A 125 31.50 46.21 -22.29
CA ASP A 125 32.85 46.72 -22.10
C ASP A 125 33.03 48.16 -22.56
N GLU A 126 31.96 48.90 -22.90
CA GLU A 126 32.09 50.32 -23.27
C GLU A 126 31.16 51.32 -22.57
N THR A 127 30.04 50.92 -21.94
CA THR A 127 29.02 51.91 -21.55
C THR A 127 28.93 52.24 -20.05
N TRP A 128 29.45 51.43 -19.13
CA TRP A 128 29.22 51.67 -17.69
C TRP A 128 30.28 52.55 -16.99
N TYR A 129 31.53 52.60 -17.49
CA TYR A 129 32.59 53.45 -16.91
C TYR A 129 32.65 54.87 -17.50
N LEU A 130 32.09 55.08 -18.71
CA LEU A 130 32.08 56.41 -19.35
C LEU A 130 31.12 57.39 -18.68
N THR A 131 30.04 56.90 -18.05
CA THR A 131 29.06 57.78 -17.36
C THR A 131 29.62 58.39 -16.08
N PHE A 132 30.58 57.73 -15.43
CA PHE A 132 31.16 58.22 -14.18
C PHE A 132 32.24 59.29 -14.41
N THR A 133 32.89 59.29 -15.57
CA THR A 133 33.98 60.23 -15.88
C THR A 133 33.49 61.54 -16.50
N SER A 134 32.38 61.53 -17.25
CA SER A 134 31.87 62.76 -17.88
C SER A 134 31.23 63.75 -16.90
N VAL A 135 30.77 63.28 -15.74
CA VAL A 135 30.16 64.15 -14.70
C VAL A 135 31.23 64.89 -13.89
N SER A 136 32.47 64.37 -13.82
CA SER A 136 33.54 64.96 -13.01
C SER A 136 34.41 66.00 -13.73
N ILE A 137 34.18 66.29 -15.02
CA ILE A 137 35.01 67.22 -15.80
C ILE A 137 34.41 68.65 -15.89
N ASN A 138 33.23 68.90 -15.32
CA ASN A 138 32.68 70.26 -15.22
C ASN A 138 32.92 70.86 -13.82
N TYR A 139 34.12 71.40 -13.60
CA TYR A 139 34.41 72.38 -12.55
C TYR A 139 35.39 73.43 -13.08
#